data_AF-A0A084G123-F1
#
_entry.id   AF-A0A084G123-F1
#
_cell.length_a   1.000
_cell.length_b   1.000
_cell.length_c   1.000
_cell.angle_alpha   90.00
_cell.angle_beta   90.00
_cell.angle_gamma   90.00
#
_symmetry.space_group_name_H-M   'P 1'
#
loop_
_entity.id
_entity.type
_entity.pdbx_description
1 polymer ?
#
loop_
_entity_poly.entity_id
_entity_poly.type
_entity_poly.pdbx_seq_one_letter_code
_entity_poly.pdbx_strand_id
1 'polypeptide(L)'
;MSTPAGGQPPPSGSTSNPPAPPGRTPTCSSYYDFNGVPWNGQDPNSKTWMYARDARQQQAGVPANAQPPYPSYFGNRTNLPLNPPPSHIGRRGQPGWLHHPLIPDQTATWTPGTSPGAVRSVYTAGNTANFDVIHHDPNAGTTSNGTSEFSMATYHPSVPRPQQQPPPTGGNGP
;
A
#
# COMPACT_ATOMS: atom_id res chain seq x y z
N MET A 1 42.17 40.35 -23.08
CA MET A 1 42.00 39.27 -22.09
C MET A 1 40.66 38.62 -22.38
N SER A 2 40.68 37.41 -22.92
CA SER A 2 39.50 36.69 -23.42
C SER A 2 39.04 35.68 -22.39
N THR A 3 37.78 35.76 -21.96
CA THR A 3 37.11 34.72 -21.15
C THR A 3 36.16 33.91 -22.03
N PRO A 4 36.13 32.57 -21.91
CA PRO A 4 35.33 31.71 -22.77
C PRO A 4 33.90 31.46 -22.24
N ALA A 5 33.08 30.95 -23.17
CA ALA A 5 31.75 30.33 -23.08
C ALA A 5 31.46 29.60 -21.74
N GLY A 6 30.25 29.61 -21.19
CA GLY A 6 28.99 29.23 -21.83
C GLY A 6 28.71 27.75 -21.53
N GLY A 7 28.04 27.47 -20.42
CA GLY A 7 27.66 26.11 -19.99
C GLY A 7 26.20 26.08 -19.57
N GLN A 8 25.34 25.62 -20.49
CA GLN A 8 23.91 25.44 -20.31
C GLN A 8 23.67 24.14 -19.50
N PRO A 9 22.85 24.13 -18.44
CA PRO A 9 22.51 22.90 -17.73
C PRO A 9 21.64 21.98 -18.62
N PRO A 10 21.77 20.65 -18.50
CA PRO A 10 20.96 19.72 -19.28
C PRO A 10 19.47 19.87 -18.94
N PRO A 11 18.56 19.68 -19.90
CA PRO A 11 17.13 19.72 -19.64
C PRO A 11 16.75 18.57 -18.69
N SER A 12 16.01 18.92 -17.64
CA SER A 12 15.30 17.99 -16.77
C SER A 12 14.44 17.06 -17.62
N GLY A 13 14.92 15.84 -17.83
CA GLY A 13 14.15 14.76 -18.43
C GLY A 13 12.96 14.48 -17.53
N SER A 14 11.79 14.96 -17.93
CA SER A 14 10.52 14.48 -17.40
C SER A 14 10.47 12.98 -17.65
N THR A 15 10.61 12.17 -16.60
CA THR A 15 10.30 10.74 -16.66
C THR A 15 8.79 10.62 -16.85
N SER A 16 8.36 10.67 -18.11
CA SER A 16 7.02 10.27 -18.50
C SER A 16 6.88 8.81 -18.10
N ASN A 17 6.15 8.54 -17.03
CA ASN A 17 5.62 7.20 -16.81
C ASN A 17 4.94 6.76 -18.11
N PRO A 18 5.26 5.59 -18.66
CA PRO A 18 4.60 5.13 -19.88
C PRO A 18 3.08 5.10 -19.62
N PRO A 19 2.25 5.50 -20.61
CA PRO A 19 0.81 5.38 -20.49
C PRO A 19 0.47 3.93 -20.10
N ALA A 20 -0.42 3.76 -19.13
CA ALA A 20 -0.91 2.44 -18.78
C ALA A 20 -1.47 1.76 -20.06
N PRO A 21 -1.09 0.51 -20.37
CA PRO A 21 -1.57 -0.16 -21.57
C PRO A 21 -3.11 -0.15 -21.63
N PRO A 22 -3.72 0.18 -22.79
CA PRO A 22 -5.16 0.12 -22.95
C PRO A 22 -5.64 -1.31 -22.70
N GLY A 23 -6.57 -1.50 -21.75
CA GLY A 23 -7.22 -2.80 -21.53
C GLY A 23 -6.90 -3.54 -20.22
N ARG A 24 -6.35 -2.86 -19.20
CA ARG A 24 -6.41 -3.39 -17.82
C ARG A 24 -7.79 -3.13 -17.24
N THR A 25 -8.73 -4.05 -17.44
CA THR A 25 -9.89 -4.15 -16.55
C THR A 25 -9.39 -4.35 -15.11
N PRO A 26 -10.12 -3.87 -14.07
CA PRO A 26 -9.74 -4.05 -12.66
C PRO A 26 -9.37 -5.49 -12.29
N THR A 27 -9.92 -6.47 -13.02
CA THR A 27 -9.63 -7.90 -12.91
C THR A 27 -8.19 -8.33 -13.18
N CYS A 28 -7.31 -7.46 -13.71
CA CYS A 28 -5.93 -7.84 -14.06
C CYS A 28 -4.86 -7.43 -13.02
N SER A 29 -5.21 -6.76 -11.91
CA SER A 29 -4.23 -6.32 -10.90
C SER A 29 -4.66 -6.74 -9.50
N SER A 30 -3.72 -7.18 -8.65
CA SER A 30 -4.05 -7.50 -7.28
C SER A 30 -4.37 -6.25 -6.46
N TYR A 31 -5.30 -6.38 -5.51
CA TYR A 31 -5.79 -5.26 -4.70
C TYR A 31 -6.16 -5.72 -3.29
N TYR A 32 -6.28 -4.75 -2.39
CA TYR A 32 -6.84 -4.91 -1.05
C TYR A 32 -8.23 -4.29 -1.03
N ASP A 33 -9.23 -5.04 -0.56
CA ASP A 33 -10.60 -4.59 -0.37
C ASP A 33 -10.83 -4.22 1.11
N PHE A 34 -11.53 -3.12 1.36
CA PHE A 34 -11.85 -2.60 2.69
C PHE A 34 -13.28 -2.95 3.10
N ASN A 35 -13.84 -4.03 2.54
CA ASN A 35 -15.18 -4.56 2.82
C ASN A 35 -16.29 -3.50 2.64
N GLY A 36 -16.15 -2.67 1.61
CA GLY A 36 -17.09 -1.57 1.33
C GLY A 36 -16.94 -0.33 2.23
N VAL A 37 -15.97 -0.29 3.15
CA VAL A 37 -15.71 0.88 4.00
C VAL A 37 -14.87 1.92 3.23
N PRO A 38 -15.33 3.17 3.08
CA PRO A 38 -14.58 4.21 2.39
C PRO A 38 -13.27 4.53 3.14
N TRP A 39 -12.15 4.63 2.42
CA TRP A 39 -10.84 4.90 3.03
C TRP A 39 -10.74 6.30 3.67
N ASN A 40 -11.57 7.23 3.21
CA ASN A 40 -11.74 8.54 3.81
C ASN A 40 -13.14 8.64 4.41
N GLY A 41 -13.25 8.53 5.73
CA GLY A 41 -14.54 8.61 6.43
C GLY A 41 -15.27 9.95 6.29
N GLN A 42 -14.60 11.00 5.79
CA GLN A 42 -15.22 12.29 5.48
C GLN A 42 -15.82 12.33 4.07
N ASP A 43 -15.46 11.39 3.19
CA ASP A 43 -15.92 11.30 1.82
C ASP A 43 -16.55 9.92 1.56
N PRO A 44 -17.89 9.81 1.58
CA PRO A 44 -18.58 8.54 1.34
C PRO A 44 -18.38 8.01 -0.09
N ASN A 45 -17.93 8.83 -1.03
CA ASN A 45 -17.62 8.41 -2.40
C ASN A 45 -16.15 7.97 -2.56
N SER A 46 -15.36 8.02 -1.50
CA SER A 46 -13.98 7.58 -1.53
C SER A 46 -13.89 6.06 -1.74
N LYS A 47 -12.76 5.62 -2.31
CA LYS A 47 -12.56 4.21 -2.64
C LYS A 47 -12.64 3.31 -1.42
N THR A 48 -13.19 2.13 -1.63
CA THR A 48 -13.26 1.06 -0.63
C THR A 48 -12.20 -0.01 -0.88
N TRP A 49 -11.17 0.30 -1.66
CA TRP A 49 -10.10 -0.61 -2.06
C TRP A 49 -8.84 0.17 -2.44
N MET A 50 -7.70 -0.53 -2.51
CA MET A 50 -6.45 0.01 -3.09
C MET A 50 -5.68 -1.05 -3.86
N TYR A 51 -4.93 -0.66 -4.89
CA TYR A 51 -4.04 -1.59 -5.58
C TYR A 51 -2.91 -2.06 -4.66
N ALA A 52 -2.60 -3.35 -4.71
CA ALA A 52 -1.52 -3.90 -3.90
C ALA A 52 -0.13 -3.41 -4.35
N ARG A 53 -0.01 -3.00 -5.62
CA ARG A 53 1.19 -2.33 -6.14
C ARG A 53 1.44 -1.01 -5.39
N ASP A 54 0.41 -0.21 -5.23
CA ASP A 54 0.49 1.11 -4.60
C ASP A 54 0.86 0.96 -3.14
N ALA A 55 0.22 0.02 -2.43
CA ALA A 55 0.57 -0.31 -1.04
C ALA A 55 2.05 -0.68 -0.90
N ARG A 56 2.57 -1.57 -1.76
CA ARG A 56 3.99 -1.95 -1.77
C ARG A 56 4.92 -0.77 -2.06
N GLN A 57 4.55 0.10 -2.99
CA GLN A 57 5.37 1.27 -3.32
C GLN A 57 5.42 2.29 -2.17
N GLN A 58 4.28 2.55 -1.51
CA GLN A 58 4.26 3.39 -0.31
C GLN A 58 5.07 2.76 0.83
N GLN A 59 4.96 1.45 1.03
CA GLN A 59 5.67 0.72 2.06
C GLN A 59 7.20 0.72 1.86
N ALA A 60 7.67 0.76 0.60
CA ALA A 60 9.10 0.71 0.29
C ALA A 60 9.91 1.87 0.88
N GLY A 61 9.29 3.03 1.13
CA GLY A 61 9.93 4.19 1.77
C GLY A 61 9.70 4.30 3.28
N VAL A 62 8.99 3.35 3.90
CA VAL A 62 8.67 3.39 5.33
C VAL A 62 9.93 3.08 6.17
N PRO A 63 10.23 3.88 7.21
CA PRO A 63 11.30 3.56 8.16
C PRO A 63 11.11 2.18 8.79
N ALA A 64 12.18 1.41 8.97
CA ALA A 64 12.08 0.06 9.52
C ALA A 64 11.72 0.02 11.03
N ASN A 65 11.91 1.14 11.73
CA ASN A 65 11.73 1.26 13.18
C ASN A 65 10.72 2.35 13.50
N ALA A 66 10.15 2.29 14.70
CA ALA A 66 9.19 3.29 15.16
C ALA A 66 9.78 4.71 15.12
N GLN A 67 9.06 5.64 14.51
CA GLN A 67 9.42 7.05 14.42
C GLN A 67 8.15 7.89 14.55
N PRO A 68 8.09 8.90 15.42
CA PRO A 68 6.91 9.77 15.50
C PRO A 68 6.75 10.64 14.24
N PRO A 69 5.52 10.93 13.79
CA PRO A 69 4.26 10.34 14.26
C PRO A 69 4.03 8.91 13.76
N TYR A 70 4.63 8.55 12.62
CA TYR A 70 4.60 7.22 12.03
C TYR A 70 5.96 6.83 11.45
N PRO A 71 6.29 5.53 11.41
CA PRO A 71 5.48 4.41 11.89
C PRO A 71 5.40 4.35 13.42
N SER A 72 4.24 3.96 13.95
CA SER A 72 3.99 3.85 15.39
C SER A 72 3.62 2.43 15.78
N TYR A 73 3.73 2.11 17.07
CA TYR A 73 3.36 0.79 17.57
C TYR A 73 1.87 0.51 17.36
N PHE A 74 1.56 -0.66 16.81
CA PHE A 74 0.21 -1.20 16.71
C PHE A 74 -0.01 -2.25 17.80
N GLY A 75 -0.90 -1.94 18.74
CA GLY A 75 -1.18 -2.81 19.90
C GLY A 75 -2.08 -4.00 19.61
N ASN A 76 -2.63 -4.11 18.40
CA ASN A 76 -3.53 -5.19 17.97
C ASN A 76 -4.61 -5.59 19.01
N ARG A 77 -5.34 -4.61 19.55
CA ARG A 77 -6.30 -4.82 20.65
C ARG A 77 -7.48 -5.73 20.28
N THR A 78 -7.80 -5.80 18.98
CA THR A 78 -8.84 -6.66 18.42
C THR A 78 -8.34 -8.06 18.07
N ASN A 79 -7.08 -8.41 18.39
CA ASN A 79 -6.48 -9.71 18.11
C ASN A 79 -6.59 -10.12 16.63
N LEU A 80 -6.33 -9.18 15.72
CA LEU A 80 -6.31 -9.47 14.29
C LEU A 80 -5.26 -10.55 13.98
N PRO A 81 -5.53 -11.47 13.03
CA PRO A 81 -4.63 -12.54 12.65
C PRO A 81 -3.49 -12.02 11.75
N LEU A 82 -2.60 -11.20 12.31
CA LEU A 82 -1.51 -10.54 11.59
C LEU A 82 -0.34 -11.47 11.26
N ASN A 83 0.27 -11.26 10.09
CA ASN A 83 1.41 -11.97 9.54
C ASN A 83 2.43 -10.97 8.94
N PRO A 84 3.72 -11.05 9.30
CA PRO A 84 4.36 -12.01 10.19
C PRO A 84 3.97 -11.82 11.66
N PRO A 85 4.09 -12.89 12.48
CA PRO A 85 4.04 -12.71 13.92
C PRO A 85 5.09 -11.69 14.36
N PRO A 86 4.85 -10.99 15.47
CA PRO A 86 5.73 -9.93 15.89
C PRO A 86 7.06 -10.53 16.34
N SER A 87 8.18 -10.05 15.80
CA SER A 87 9.53 -10.54 16.11
C SER A 87 10.34 -9.60 16.99
N HIS A 88 9.82 -8.39 17.30
CA HIS A 88 10.53 -7.39 18.09
C HIS A 88 9.84 -6.98 19.37
N ILE A 89 10.61 -7.02 20.44
CA ILE A 89 10.31 -6.51 21.78
C ILE A 89 10.05 -4.98 21.69
N GLY A 90 8.79 -4.57 21.69
CA GLY A 90 8.34 -3.18 21.74
C GLY A 90 8.53 -2.52 23.12
N ARG A 91 7.95 -1.32 23.30
CA ARG A 91 8.16 -0.38 24.42
C ARG A 91 7.94 -0.91 25.86
N ARG A 92 7.59 -2.18 26.04
CA ARG A 92 7.37 -2.85 27.33
C ARG A 92 7.88 -4.28 27.38
N GLY A 93 8.86 -4.65 26.56
CA GLY A 93 9.33 -6.03 26.56
C GLY A 93 8.50 -6.98 25.66
N GLN A 94 7.48 -6.48 24.95
CA GLN A 94 6.49 -7.31 24.25
C GLN A 94 6.65 -7.25 22.74
N PRO A 95 6.67 -8.40 22.03
CA PRO A 95 6.57 -8.46 20.58
C PRO A 95 5.48 -7.51 20.04
N GLY A 96 5.84 -6.54 19.20
CA GLY A 96 4.91 -5.55 18.69
C GLY A 96 5.02 -5.33 17.19
N TRP A 97 3.88 -5.06 16.57
CA TRP A 97 3.83 -4.57 15.20
C TRP A 97 4.01 -3.06 15.16
N LEU A 98 4.47 -2.57 14.02
CA LEU A 98 4.38 -1.18 13.63
C LEU A 98 3.26 -1.03 12.61
N HIS A 99 2.66 0.15 12.57
CA HIS A 99 1.76 0.51 11.48
C HIS A 99 2.13 1.85 10.85
N HIS A 100 1.78 2.02 9.57
CA HIS A 100 2.05 3.24 8.82
C HIS A 100 0.85 3.57 7.90
N PRO A 101 0.51 4.85 7.71
CA PRO A 101 -0.54 5.25 6.77
C PRO A 101 -0.31 4.74 5.35
N LEU A 102 -1.41 4.33 4.71
CA LEU A 102 -1.51 4.06 3.28
C LEU A 102 -2.63 4.91 2.69
N ILE A 103 -2.37 5.56 1.56
CA ILE A 103 -3.34 6.42 0.86
C ILE A 103 -3.67 5.81 -0.51
N PRO A 104 -4.91 5.39 -0.80
CA PRO A 104 -5.26 4.88 -2.12
C PRO A 104 -4.94 5.85 -3.26
N ASP A 105 -4.59 5.32 -4.44
CA ASP A 105 -4.16 6.06 -5.64
C ASP A 105 -2.87 6.87 -5.52
N GLN A 106 -2.08 6.62 -4.49
CA GLN A 106 -0.77 7.21 -4.32
C GLN A 106 0.32 6.15 -4.27
N THR A 107 1.50 6.49 -4.74
CA THR A 107 2.67 5.60 -4.70
C THR A 107 3.76 6.14 -3.78
N ALA A 108 3.66 7.40 -3.38
CA ALA A 108 4.59 8.05 -2.47
C ALA A 108 4.25 7.66 -1.02
N THR A 109 5.29 7.32 -0.24
CA THR A 109 5.14 7.07 1.20
C THR A 109 4.52 8.30 1.88
N TRP A 110 3.54 8.07 2.74
CA TRP A 110 2.92 9.14 3.53
C TRP A 110 3.96 9.88 4.37
N THR A 111 3.79 11.20 4.49
CA THR A 111 4.65 12.06 5.30
C THR A 111 3.84 12.93 6.26
N PRO A 112 4.42 13.36 7.40
CA PRO A 112 3.75 14.25 8.34
C PRO A 112 3.28 15.56 7.68
N GLY A 113 2.14 16.07 8.14
CA GLY A 113 1.51 17.28 7.59
C GLY A 113 0.33 17.01 6.66
N THR A 114 0.05 15.74 6.33
CA THR A 114 -1.15 15.32 5.61
C THR A 114 -2.02 14.40 6.47
N SER A 115 -3.32 14.32 6.18
CA SER A 115 -4.21 13.41 6.90
C SER A 115 -3.76 11.95 6.67
N PRO A 116 -3.62 11.13 7.73
CA PRO A 116 -3.18 9.75 7.60
C PRO A 116 -4.26 8.81 7.03
N GLY A 117 -5.50 9.29 6.82
CA GLY A 117 -6.61 8.48 6.32
C GLY A 117 -6.96 7.29 7.22
N ALA A 118 -7.79 6.37 6.72
CA ALA A 118 -8.28 5.21 7.50
C ALA A 118 -7.45 3.93 7.35
N VAL A 119 -6.57 3.84 6.35
CA VAL A 119 -5.89 2.60 5.95
C VAL A 119 -4.45 2.59 6.47
N ARG A 120 -3.98 1.44 6.96
CA ARG A 120 -2.62 1.26 7.48
C ARG A 120 -1.98 0.00 6.91
N SER A 121 -0.68 0.04 6.63
CA SER A 121 0.14 -1.17 6.61
C SER A 121 0.47 -1.56 8.05
N VAL A 122 0.61 -2.86 8.32
CA VAL A 122 1.06 -3.41 9.61
C VAL A 122 2.17 -4.40 9.35
N TYR A 123 3.29 -4.22 10.02
CA TYR A 123 4.49 -5.02 9.79
C TYR A 123 5.32 -5.12 11.06
N THR A 124 6.30 -6.00 11.04
CA THR A 124 7.22 -6.15 12.16
C THR A 124 8.42 -5.22 11.97
N ALA A 125 8.88 -4.57 13.03
CA ALA A 125 10.07 -3.70 12.93
C ALA A 125 11.25 -4.43 12.25
N GLY A 126 12.14 -3.70 11.59
CA GLY A 126 13.23 -4.29 10.81
C GLY A 126 12.81 -5.06 9.55
N ASN A 127 11.52 -5.37 9.35
CA ASN A 127 11.01 -6.07 8.16
C ASN A 127 9.80 -5.34 7.58
N THR A 128 10.06 -4.31 6.78
CA THR A 128 9.01 -3.55 6.08
C THR A 128 8.45 -4.26 4.85
N ALA A 129 9.13 -5.29 4.35
CA ALA A 129 8.74 -5.98 3.11
C ALA A 129 7.53 -6.91 3.30
N ASN A 130 7.39 -7.50 4.49
CA ASN A 130 6.26 -8.36 4.84
C ASN A 130 5.27 -7.57 5.70
N PHE A 131 4.11 -7.25 5.14
CA PHE A 131 3.09 -6.46 5.81
C PHE A 131 1.69 -6.92 5.43
N ASP A 132 0.77 -6.72 6.36
CA ASP A 132 -0.66 -6.79 6.14
C ASP A 132 -1.24 -5.38 5.97
N VAL A 133 -2.46 -5.31 5.43
CA VAL A 133 -3.22 -4.06 5.32
C VAL A 133 -4.45 -4.15 6.22
N ILE A 134 -4.64 -3.11 7.03
CA ILE A 134 -5.81 -2.95 7.90
C ILE A 134 -6.48 -1.60 7.60
N HIS A 135 -7.76 -1.48 7.96
CA HIS A 135 -8.49 -0.21 7.85
C HIS A 135 -9.37 0.01 9.08
N HIS A 136 -9.63 1.27 9.42
CA HIS A 136 -10.68 1.59 10.40
C HIS A 136 -12.03 1.10 9.86
N ASP A 137 -12.75 0.34 10.68
CA ASP A 137 -14.03 -0.26 10.34
C ASP A 137 -15.07 0.12 11.41
N PRO A 138 -16.10 0.92 11.06
CA PRO A 138 -17.13 1.31 12.01
C PRO A 138 -17.94 0.12 12.55
N ASN A 139 -17.92 -1.03 11.88
CA ASN A 139 -18.61 -2.24 12.30
C ASN A 139 -17.76 -3.13 13.24
N ALA A 140 -16.46 -2.87 13.36
CA ALA A 140 -15.54 -3.60 14.25
C ALA A 140 -15.60 -3.12 15.71
N GLY A 141 -16.48 -2.16 16.01
CA GLY A 141 -16.55 -1.50 17.30
C GLY A 141 -15.73 -0.22 17.36
N THR A 142 -15.62 0.36 18.55
CA THR A 142 -14.88 1.60 18.79
C THR A 142 -13.96 1.45 19.99
N THR A 143 -12.78 2.07 19.89
CA THR A 143 -11.87 2.28 21.01
C THR A 143 -12.53 3.16 22.08
N SER A 144 -11.96 3.18 23.30
CA SER A 144 -12.42 4.05 24.40
C SER A 144 -12.48 5.54 24.05
N ASN A 145 -11.75 5.97 23.01
CA ASN A 145 -11.68 7.35 22.58
C ASN A 145 -12.63 7.64 21.39
N GLY A 146 -13.54 6.71 21.07
CA GLY A 146 -14.53 6.86 20.00
C GLY A 146 -13.99 6.67 18.58
N THR A 147 -12.73 6.26 18.41
CA THR A 147 -12.19 5.90 17.10
C THR A 147 -12.60 4.46 16.75
N SER A 148 -13.08 4.22 15.53
CA SER A 148 -13.38 2.86 15.04
C SER A 148 -12.18 1.94 15.22
N GLU A 149 -12.45 0.68 15.59
CA GLU A 149 -11.41 -0.35 15.63
C GLU A 149 -10.95 -0.72 14.20
N PHE A 150 -9.88 -1.50 14.11
CA PHE A 150 -9.34 -1.93 12.82
C PHE A 150 -9.88 -3.32 12.41
N SER A 151 -10.13 -3.47 11.12
CA SER A 151 -10.37 -4.74 10.43
C SER A 151 -9.25 -5.04 9.43
N MET A 152 -9.04 -6.33 9.14
CA MET A 152 -8.14 -6.79 8.07
C MET A 152 -8.73 -6.45 6.70
N ALA A 153 -7.93 -5.88 5.82
CA ALA A 153 -8.31 -5.75 4.42
C ALA A 153 -8.18 -7.11 3.70
N THR A 154 -9.10 -7.40 2.79
CA THR A 154 -9.11 -8.66 2.04
C THR A 154 -8.19 -8.54 0.83
N TYR A 155 -7.17 -9.39 0.74
CA TYR A 155 -6.29 -9.42 -0.44
C TYR A 155 -6.90 -10.24 -1.57
N HIS A 156 -7.02 -9.63 -2.75
CA HIS A 156 -7.47 -10.27 -3.98
C HIS A 156 -6.30 -10.39 -4.96
N PRO A 157 -5.80 -11.61 -5.26
CA PRO A 157 -4.75 -11.79 -6.23
C PRO A 157 -5.26 -11.47 -7.64
N SER A 158 -4.38 -10.95 -8.49
CA SER A 158 -4.67 -10.87 -9.94
C SER A 158 -4.79 -12.28 -10.49
N VAL A 159 -5.85 -12.57 -11.24
CA VAL A 159 -5.97 -13.83 -11.97
C VAL A 159 -5.12 -13.71 -13.24
N PRO A 160 -4.12 -14.59 -13.46
CA PRO A 160 -3.42 -14.64 -14.74
C PRO A 160 -4.45 -14.85 -15.86
N ARG A 161 -4.36 -14.09 -16.96
CA ARG A 161 -5.14 -14.45 -18.15
C ARG A 161 -4.75 -15.87 -18.55
N PRO A 162 -5.71 -16.75 -18.89
CA PRO A 162 -5.38 -18.00 -19.55
C PRO A 162 -4.45 -17.66 -20.71
N GLN A 163 -3.28 -18.31 -20.77
CA GLN A 163 -2.40 -18.16 -21.91
C GLN A 163 -3.26 -18.50 -23.13
N GLN A 164 -3.47 -17.53 -24.03
CA GLN A 164 -4.08 -17.83 -25.32
C GLN A 164 -3.21 -18.93 -25.92
N GLN A 165 -3.75 -20.14 -26.04
CA GLN A 165 -3.05 -21.20 -26.75
C GLN A 165 -2.65 -20.62 -28.11
N PRO A 166 -1.37 -20.76 -28.52
CA PRO A 166 -0.98 -20.36 -29.86
C PRO A 166 -1.96 -21.05 -30.83
N PRO A 167 -2.44 -20.34 -31.86
CA PRO A 167 -3.34 -20.93 -32.83
C PRO A 167 -2.71 -22.24 -33.34
N PRO A 168 -3.50 -23.32 -33.50
CA PRO A 168 -2.97 -24.55 -34.05
C PRO A 168 -2.28 -24.20 -35.36
N THR A 169 -0.98 -24.46 -35.45
CA THR A 169 -0.24 -24.36 -36.70
C THR A 169 -0.90 -25.35 -37.64
N GLY A 170 -1.76 -24.83 -38.52
CA GLY A 170 -2.37 -25.60 -39.59
C GLY A 170 -1.25 -26.22 -40.41
N GLY A 171 -1.00 -27.51 -40.17
CA GLY A 171 -0.12 -28.31 -40.98
C GLY A 171 -0.76 -28.43 -42.35
N ASN A 172 -0.30 -27.61 -43.28
CA ASN A 172 -0.46 -27.89 -44.70
C ASN A 172 0.55 -28.98 -45.06
N GLY A 173 0.03 -30.11 -45.51
CA GLY A 173 0.80 -31.02 -46.34
C GLY A 173 0.26 -32.43 -46.34
N PRO A 174 0.51 -33.16 -47.44
CA PRO A 174 0.16 -32.86 -48.82
C PRO A 174 -1.11 -33.60 -49.30
#